data_AF-A0A7M1BAB5-F1
#
_entry.id   AF-A0A7M1BAB5-F1
#
_cell.length_a   1.000
_cell.length_b   1.000
_cell.length_c   1.000
_cell.angle_alpha   90.00
_cell.angle_beta   90.00
_cell.angle_gamma   90.00
#
_symmetry.space_group_name_H-M   'P 1'
#
loop_
_entity.id
_entity.type
_entity.pdbx_description
1 polymer ?
#
loop_
_entity_poly.entity_id
_entity_poly.type
_entity_poly.pdbx_seq_one_letter_code
_entity_poly.pdbx_strand_id
1 'polypeptide(L)'
;MGTKINYTKRASQILEIEEYEVNELVKRMYGHFNKNGFAKDEIVKSFFILNDIKIRKEKIRLETTAPLLGFKNKGIEQYKGNIVKLHDEGKSTHEIHKNLKLNKKDAPSLSTIKRYIKSLQEWRSNNG
;
A
#
# COMPACT_ATOMS: atom_id res chain seq x y z
N MET A 1 9.80 18.12 28.17
CA MET A 1 8.37 18.17 27.81
C MET A 1 8.17 17.31 26.57
N GLY A 2 7.50 16.16 26.70
CA GLY A 2 7.23 15.28 25.56
C GLY A 2 6.16 15.89 24.65
N THR A 3 6.47 16.02 23.37
CA THR A 3 5.53 16.48 22.35
C THR A 3 4.35 15.49 22.29
N LYS A 4 3.17 15.94 22.71
CA LYS A 4 1.95 15.13 22.69
C LYS A 4 1.62 14.82 21.23
N ILE A 5 1.76 13.56 20.81
CA ILE A 5 1.54 13.13 19.42
C ILE A 5 0.05 13.32 19.11
N ASN A 6 -0.26 14.10 18.06
CA ASN A 6 -1.62 14.21 17.54
C ASN A 6 -1.91 13.01 16.64
N TYR A 7 -2.53 11.99 17.22
CA TYR A 7 -2.85 10.74 16.53
C TYR A 7 -3.94 10.90 15.47
N THR A 8 -4.86 11.86 15.61
CA THR A 8 -5.90 12.14 14.59
C THR A 8 -5.25 12.65 13.31
N LYS A 9 -4.36 13.64 13.43
CA LYS A 9 -3.62 14.20 12.30
C LYS A 9 -2.73 13.15 11.63
N ARG A 10 -2.06 12.32 12.43
CA ARG A 10 -1.24 11.22 11.91
C ARG A 10 -2.07 10.15 11.19
N ALA A 11 -3.26 9.84 11.71
CA ALA A 11 -4.16 8.90 11.06
C ALA A 11 -4.73 9.45 9.74
N SER A 12 -5.09 10.75 9.70
CA SER A 12 -5.51 11.43 8.47
C SER A 12 -4.45 11.32 7.37
N GLN A 13 -3.18 11.58 7.71
CA GLN A 13 -2.06 11.46 6.76
C GLN A 13 -1.82 10.03 6.26
N ILE A 14 -1.99 9.03 7.11
CA ILE A 14 -1.75 7.62 6.74
C ILE A 14 -2.90 7.04 5.91
N LEU A 15 -4.13 7.47 6.21
CA LEU A 15 -5.34 6.99 5.55
C LEU A 15 -5.72 7.80 4.31
N GLU A 16 -5.07 8.93 4.08
CA GLU A 16 -5.39 9.87 2.99
C GLU A 16 -6.86 10.32 3.04
N ILE A 17 -7.39 10.52 4.24
CA ILE A 17 -8.74 11.04 4.51
C ILE A 17 -8.65 12.28 5.40
N GLU A 18 -9.68 13.12 5.38
CA GLU A 18 -9.70 14.35 6.15
C GLU A 18 -9.77 14.08 7.67
N GLU A 19 -9.20 14.98 8.49
CA GLU A 19 -9.17 14.79 9.96
C GLU A 19 -10.57 14.66 10.58
N TYR A 20 -11.60 15.25 9.95
CA TYR A 20 -12.99 15.10 10.39
C TYR A 20 -13.53 13.67 10.14
N GLU A 21 -13.12 13.01 9.05
CA GLU A 21 -13.53 11.64 8.71
C GLU A 21 -12.91 10.64 9.68
N VAL A 22 -11.65 10.87 10.07
CA VAL A 22 -10.99 10.12 11.15
C VAL A 22 -11.77 10.24 12.46
N ASN A 23 -12.21 11.45 12.81
CA ASN A 23 -12.99 11.68 14.04
C ASN A 23 -14.35 10.97 14.00
N GLU A 24 -15.03 10.95 12.85
CA GLU A 24 -16.29 10.23 12.69
C GLU A 24 -16.10 8.71 12.77
N LEU A 25 -15.03 8.18 12.20
CA LEU A 25 -14.62 6.78 12.36
C LEU A 25 -14.38 6.42 13.83
N VAL A 26 -13.60 7.25 14.52
CA VAL A 26 -13.29 7.06 15.95
C VAL A 26 -14.56 7.15 16.80
N LYS A 27 -15.50 8.07 16.51
CA LYS A 27 -16.78 8.17 17.23
C LYS A 27 -17.64 6.92 17.02
N ARG A 28 -17.77 6.43 15.78
CA ARG A 28 -18.52 5.19 15.47
C ARG A 28 -17.94 3.98 16.18
N MET A 29 -16.61 3.87 16.19
CA MET A 29 -15.90 2.81 16.93
C MET A 29 -16.07 2.98 18.44
N TYR A 30 -15.91 4.19 18.98
CA TYR A 30 -16.10 4.47 20.41
C TYR A 30 -17.50 4.13 20.88
N GLY A 31 -18.55 4.43 20.11
CA GLY A 31 -19.92 3.99 20.43
C GLY A 31 -20.07 2.47 20.58
N HIS A 32 -19.26 1.69 19.86
CA HIS A 32 -19.25 0.23 19.92
C HIS A 32 -18.34 -0.32 21.04
N PHE A 33 -17.19 0.31 21.28
CA PHE A 33 -16.18 -0.14 22.25
C PHE A 33 -16.39 0.39 23.67
N ASN A 34 -17.03 1.55 23.84
CA ASN A 34 -17.34 2.12 25.16
C ASN A 34 -18.38 1.27 25.91
N LYS A 35 -19.20 0.48 25.19
CA LYS A 35 -20.06 -0.57 25.77
C LYS A 35 -19.27 -1.71 26.43
N ASN A 36 -17.97 -1.82 26.16
CA ASN A 36 -17.08 -2.87 26.65
C ASN A 36 -15.90 -2.31 27.48
N GLY A 37 -15.92 -1.03 27.87
CA GLY A 37 -14.95 -0.44 28.81
C GLY A 37 -13.59 -0.02 28.22
N PHE A 38 -13.43 0.02 26.89
CA PHE A 38 -12.16 0.41 26.26
C PHE A 38 -11.97 1.93 26.17
N ALA A 39 -10.79 2.42 26.54
CA ALA A 39 -10.46 3.84 26.45
C ALA A 39 -10.25 4.28 24.98
N LYS A 40 -10.60 5.54 24.66
CA LYS A 40 -10.47 6.11 23.31
C LYS A 40 -9.05 5.94 22.72
N ASP A 41 -8.02 6.05 23.55
CA ASP A 41 -6.63 5.91 23.14
C ASP A 41 -6.27 4.47 22.73
N GLU A 42 -6.93 3.46 23.29
CA GLU A 42 -6.72 2.04 22.92
C GLU A 42 -7.36 1.70 21.58
N ILE A 43 -8.50 2.32 21.26
CA ILE A 43 -9.16 2.21 19.95
C ILE A 43 -8.26 2.79 18.86
N VAL A 44 -7.68 3.98 19.12
CA VAL A 44 -6.75 4.63 18.18
C VAL A 44 -5.49 3.79 17.96
N LYS A 45 -4.90 3.21 19.02
CA LYS A 45 -3.77 2.27 18.89
C LYS A 45 -4.16 1.03 18.07
N SER A 46 -5.34 0.48 18.30
CA SER A 46 -5.84 -0.70 17.58
C SER A 46 -6.02 -0.42 16.09
N PHE A 47 -6.44 0.79 15.73
CA PHE A 47 -6.55 1.22 14.34
C PHE A 47 -5.19 1.22 13.62
N PHE A 48 -4.13 1.73 14.27
CA PHE A 48 -2.78 1.68 13.69
C PHE A 48 -2.28 0.23 13.52
N ILE A 49 -2.55 -0.65 14.50
CA ILE A 49 -2.18 -2.08 14.40
C ILE A 49 -2.92 -2.74 13.24
N LEU A 50 -4.22 -2.50 13.08
CA LEU A 50 -5.01 -3.07 11.98
C LEU A 50 -4.58 -2.53 10.62
N ASN A 51 -4.23 -1.24 10.53
CA ASN A 51 -3.70 -0.65 9.31
C ASN A 51 -2.34 -1.23 8.93
N ASP A 52 -1.43 -1.41 9.91
CA ASP A 52 -0.14 -2.07 9.70
C ASP A 52 -0.32 -3.53 9.24
N ILE A 53 -1.26 -4.27 9.84
CA ILE A 53 -1.61 -5.63 9.42
C ILE A 53 -2.14 -5.63 7.98
N LYS A 54 -3.02 -4.69 7.62
CA LYS A 54 -3.58 -4.55 6.26
C LYS A 54 -2.49 -4.23 5.24
N ILE A 55 -1.62 -3.26 5.52
CA ILE A 55 -0.48 -2.91 4.65
C ILE A 55 0.45 -4.10 4.48
N ARG A 56 0.75 -4.83 5.56
CA ARG A 56 1.62 -6.01 5.52
C ARG A 56 0.98 -7.16 4.72
N LYS A 57 -0.32 -7.40 4.87
CA LYS A 57 -1.07 -8.36 4.05
C LYS A 57 -1.09 -7.98 2.58
N GLU A 58 -1.30 -6.70 2.26
CA GLU A 58 -1.31 -6.22 0.88
C GLU A 58 0.08 -6.32 0.26
N LYS A 59 1.14 -5.97 1.02
CA LYS A 59 2.52 -6.16 0.59
C LYS A 59 2.83 -7.63 0.30
N ILE A 60 2.45 -8.53 1.21
CA ILE A 60 2.62 -9.98 1.00
C ILE A 60 1.83 -10.43 -0.23
N ARG A 61 0.57 -10.01 -0.38
CA ARG A 61 -0.27 -10.32 -1.56
C ARG A 61 0.39 -9.87 -2.85
N LEU A 62 0.88 -8.63 -2.90
CA LEU A 62 1.55 -8.06 -4.07
C LEU A 62 2.90 -8.72 -4.36
N GLU A 63 3.60 -9.21 -3.33
CA GLU A 63 4.84 -9.96 -3.48
C GLU A 63 4.62 -11.42 -3.91
N THR A 64 3.51 -12.05 -3.49
CA THR A 64 3.16 -13.44 -3.81
C THR A 64 2.40 -13.60 -5.12
N THR A 65 1.63 -12.60 -5.58
CA THR A 65 0.94 -12.66 -6.88
C THR A 65 1.82 -12.19 -8.05
N ALA A 66 2.92 -11.48 -7.79
CA ALA A 66 3.80 -10.97 -8.83
C ALA A 66 5.03 -11.89 -9.03
N PRO A 67 5.05 -12.71 -10.11
CA PRO A 67 6.19 -13.59 -10.39
C PRO A 67 7.45 -12.76 -10.72
N LEU A 68 8.62 -13.28 -10.34
CA LEU A 68 9.92 -12.65 -10.63
C LEU A 68 10.32 -12.77 -12.11
N LEU A 69 9.77 -13.75 -12.83
CA LEU A 69 9.93 -13.94 -14.29
C LEU A 69 11.39 -13.90 -14.77
N GLY A 70 12.34 -14.32 -13.94
CA GLY A 70 13.78 -14.33 -14.25
C GLY A 70 14.47 -12.95 -14.25
N PHE A 71 13.81 -11.88 -13.77
CA PHE A 71 14.42 -10.55 -13.70
C PHE A 71 15.31 -10.40 -12.46
N LYS A 72 16.61 -10.19 -12.67
CA LYS A 72 17.61 -9.87 -11.62
C LYS A 72 17.76 -8.36 -11.33
N ASN A 73 16.82 -7.54 -11.81
CA ASN A 73 16.90 -6.09 -11.62
C ASN A 73 16.32 -5.73 -10.24
N LYS A 74 17.13 -5.14 -9.36
CA LYS A 74 16.70 -4.74 -7.99
C LYS A 74 15.41 -3.92 -7.96
N GLY A 75 15.22 -3.03 -8.93
CA GLY A 75 13.99 -2.25 -9.06
C GLY A 75 12.77 -3.14 -9.39
N ILE A 76 12.91 -4.13 -10.25
CA ILE A 76 11.83 -5.10 -10.48
C ILE A 76 11.59 -5.96 -9.24
N GLU A 77 12.65 -6.47 -8.58
CA GLU A 77 12.49 -7.26 -7.35
C GLU A 77 11.71 -6.51 -6.28
N GLN A 78 11.99 -5.21 -6.13
CA GLN A 78 11.37 -4.34 -5.13
C GLN A 78 9.97 -3.84 -5.52
N TYR A 79 9.73 -3.54 -6.80
CA TYR A 79 8.50 -2.88 -7.25
C TYR A 79 7.56 -3.75 -8.09
N LYS A 80 7.89 -5.03 -8.34
CA LYS A 80 7.06 -5.96 -9.14
C LYS A 80 5.58 -5.94 -8.75
N GLY A 81 5.27 -5.99 -7.46
CA GLY A 81 3.88 -5.97 -6.97
C GLY A 81 3.13 -4.69 -7.38
N ASN A 82 3.77 -3.53 -7.22
CA ASN A 82 3.19 -2.25 -7.65
C ASN A 82 3.07 -2.15 -9.17
N ILE A 83 4.03 -2.69 -9.92
CA ILE A 83 3.98 -2.72 -11.40
C ILE A 83 2.78 -3.55 -11.85
N VAL A 84 2.59 -4.75 -11.27
CA VAL A 84 1.46 -5.62 -11.57
C VAL A 84 0.13 -4.94 -11.21
N LYS A 85 0.03 -4.37 -10.01
CA LYS A 85 -1.18 -3.66 -9.57
C LYS A 85 -1.57 -2.53 -10.52
N LEU A 86 -0.64 -1.62 -10.82
CA LEU A 86 -0.93 -0.49 -11.70
C LEU A 86 -1.23 -0.93 -13.14
N HIS A 87 -0.58 -1.99 -13.62
CA HIS A 87 -0.90 -2.59 -14.91
C HIS A 87 -2.32 -3.17 -14.94
N ASP A 88 -2.73 -3.88 -13.87
CA ASP A 88 -4.07 -4.46 -13.75
C ASP A 88 -5.17 -3.40 -13.58
N GLU A 89 -4.82 -2.23 -13.03
CA GLU A 89 -5.65 -1.02 -13.04
C GLU A 89 -5.72 -0.32 -14.42
N GLY A 90 -5.07 -0.88 -15.44
CA GLY A 90 -5.09 -0.37 -16.81
C GLY A 90 -4.15 0.80 -17.08
N LYS A 91 -3.19 1.09 -16.19
CA LYS A 91 -2.23 2.19 -16.37
C LYS A 91 -1.21 1.85 -17.47
N SER A 92 -0.85 2.88 -18.24
CA SER A 92 0.20 2.75 -19.24
C SER A 92 1.57 2.56 -18.58
N THR A 93 2.51 1.91 -19.29
CA THR A 93 3.90 1.75 -18.81
C THR A 93 4.58 3.07 -18.44
N HIS A 94 4.23 4.17 -19.11
CA HIS A 94 4.72 5.52 -18.79
C HIS A 94 4.19 6.03 -17.45
N GLU A 95 2.89 5.87 -17.19
CA GLU A 95 2.28 6.25 -15.92
C GLU A 95 2.82 5.40 -14.76
N ILE A 96 3.02 4.10 -14.98
CA ILE A 96 3.64 3.20 -14.00
C ILE A 96 5.04 3.71 -13.65
N HIS A 97 5.86 3.99 -14.67
CA HIS A 97 7.20 4.52 -14.47
C HIS A 97 7.21 5.87 -13.73
N LYS A 98 6.28 6.79 -14.06
CA LYS A 98 6.14 8.07 -13.37
C LYS A 98 5.77 7.88 -11.89
N ASN A 99 4.83 6.99 -11.59
CA ASN A 99 4.42 6.66 -10.22
C ASN A 99 5.55 6.05 -9.39
N LEU A 100 6.38 5.20 -10.00
CA LEU A 100 7.52 4.59 -9.31
C LEU A 100 8.67 5.59 -9.09
N LYS A 101 8.92 6.49 -10.04
CA LYS A 101 9.95 7.54 -9.93
C LYS A 101 9.65 8.60 -8.88
N LEU A 102 8.37 8.90 -8.65
CA LEU A 102 7.97 9.87 -7.63
C LEU A 102 8.38 9.44 -6.22
N ASN A 103 8.64 8.14 -6.01
CA ASN A 103 8.84 7.60 -4.67
C ASN A 103 10.29 7.24 -4.30
N LYS A 104 11.21 6.82 -5.19
CA LYS A 104 12.58 6.38 -4.79
C LYS A 104 13.67 6.39 -5.89
N LYS A 105 14.94 6.40 -5.44
CA LYS A 105 16.21 6.43 -6.22
C LYS A 105 16.46 5.18 -7.08
N ASP A 106 15.81 4.05 -6.76
CA ASP A 106 16.03 2.73 -7.39
C ASP A 106 14.88 2.27 -8.29
N ALA A 107 14.08 3.21 -8.80
CA ALA A 107 12.98 2.89 -9.70
C ALA A 107 13.51 2.25 -11.01
N PRO A 108 12.93 1.12 -11.47
CA PRO A 108 13.34 0.48 -12.71
C PRO A 108 13.07 1.41 -13.90
N SER A 109 13.93 1.35 -14.92
CA SER A 109 13.73 2.15 -16.13
C SER A 109 12.43 1.77 -16.84
N LEU A 110 11.87 2.71 -17.60
CA LEU A 110 10.68 2.48 -18.43
C LEU A 110 10.82 1.22 -19.32
N SER A 111 11.99 1.02 -19.95
CA SER A 111 12.28 -0.15 -20.77
C SER A 111 12.23 -1.46 -19.97
N THR A 112 12.73 -1.43 -18.73
CA THR A 112 12.70 -2.59 -17.82
C THR A 112 11.26 -2.92 -17.41
N ILE A 113 10.44 -1.91 -17.11
CA ILE A 113 9.01 -2.07 -16.80
C ILE A 113 8.25 -2.67 -17.98
N LYS A 114 8.47 -2.15 -19.20
CA LYS A 114 7.86 -2.69 -20.44
C LYS A 114 8.21 -4.17 -20.63
N ARG A 115 9.48 -4.54 -20.45
CA ARG A 115 9.92 -5.93 -20.59
C ARG A 115 9.27 -6.83 -19.54
N TYR A 116 9.19 -6.38 -18.29
CA TYR A 116 8.55 -7.13 -17.22
C TYR A 116 7.06 -7.36 -17.48
N ILE A 117 6.32 -6.33 -17.91
CA ILE A 117 4.90 -6.45 -18.24
C ILE A 117 4.67 -7.41 -19.40
N LYS A 118 5.51 -7.36 -20.44
CA LYS A 118 5.43 -8.32 -21.55
C LYS A 118 5.60 -9.77 -21.06
N SER A 119 6.62 -10.03 -20.25
CA SER A 119 6.84 -11.36 -19.66
C SER A 119 5.69 -11.77 -18.72
N LEU A 120 5.07 -10.82 -18.02
CA LEU A 120 3.92 -11.06 -17.16
C LEU A 120 2.69 -11.50 -17.98
N GLN A 121 2.45 -10.86 -19.12
CA GLN A 121 1.38 -11.23 -20.04
C GLN A 121 1.61 -12.64 -20.60
N GLU A 122 2.83 -12.93 -21.08
CA GLU A 122 3.21 -14.27 -21.58
C GLU A 122 3.03 -15.35 -20.50
N TRP A 123 3.47 -15.07 -19.27
CA TRP A 123 3.29 -15.99 -18.15
C TRP A 123 1.82 -16.23 -17.83
N ARG A 124 0.98 -15.19 -17.83
CA ARG A 124 -0.47 -15.30 -17.60
C ARG A 124 -1.17 -16.07 -18.71
N SER A 125 -0.78 -15.89 -19.98
CA SER A 125 -1.34 -16.68 -21.08
C SER A 125 -0.98 -18.17 -21.03
N ASN A 126 0.16 -18.51 -20.44
CA ASN A 126 0.65 -19.89 -20.34
C ASN A 126 0.25 -20.61 -19.04
N ASN A 127 -0.24 -19.89 -18.02
CA ASN A 127 -0.61 -20.42 -16.70
C ASN A 127 -2.04 -20.05 -16.27
N GLY A 128 -2.81 -19.43 -17.16
CA GLY A 128 -4.19 -18.99 -16.95
C GLY A 128 -5.20 -19.97 -17.53
#